data_AF-A3HTJ5-F1
#
_entry.id   AF-A3HTJ5-F1
#
_cell.length_a   1.000
_cell.length_b   1.000
_cell.length_c   1.000
_cell.angle_alpha   90.00
_cell.angle_beta   90.00
_cell.angle_gamma   90.00
#
_symmetry.space_group_name_H-M   'P 1'
#
loop_
_entity.id
_entity.type
_entity.pdbx_description
1 polymer ?
#
loop_
_entity_poly.entity_id
_entity_poly.type
_entity_poly.pdbx_seq_one_letter_code
_entity_poly.pdbx_strand_id
1 'polypeptide(L)' 'MPPIPGFLVGGPNPGQQDNLEYPSKVPDMSYVDDTKSYASNEIAINWNAAFAYLVNGIEAIENQVN' A
#
# COMPACT_ATOMS: atom_id res chain seq x y z
N MET A 1 5.50 18.74 4.38
CA MET A 1 5.50 17.89 5.60
C MET A 1 5.81 16.47 5.15
N PRO A 2 6.68 15.72 5.85
CA PRO A 2 6.93 14.32 5.49
C PRO A 2 5.67 13.46 5.74
N PRO A 3 5.51 12.32 5.04
CA PRO A 3 4.42 11.38 5.30
C PRO A 3 4.41 10.88 6.75
N ILE A 4 3.21 10.61 7.29
CA ILE A 4 3.07 10.00 8.62
C ILE A 4 3.45 8.51 8.51
N PRO A 5 4.27 7.97 9.43
CA PRO A 5 4.70 6.58 9.38
C PRO A 5 3.53 5.61 9.65
N GLY A 6 3.67 4.38 9.15
CA GLY A 6 2.75 3.27 9.44
C GLY A 6 1.56 3.13 8.48
N PHE A 7 1.43 4.01 7.47
CA PHE A 7 0.38 3.87 6.47
C PHE A 7 0.74 2.92 5.35
N LEU A 8 -0.17 1.99 5.07
CA LEU A 8 -0.16 1.17 3.86
C LEU A 8 -0.91 1.88 2.73
N VAL A 9 -0.24 2.01 1.58
CA VAL A 9 -0.82 2.53 0.33
C VAL A 9 -1.47 1.40 -0.48
N GLY A 10 -2.30 1.77 -1.47
CA GLY A 10 -3.00 0.80 -2.33
C GLY A 10 -2.07 -0.15 -3.09
N GLY A 11 -0.93 0.35 -3.59
CA GLY A 11 0.06 -0.42 -4.34
C GLY A 11 -0.13 -0.38 -5.87
N PRO A 12 0.63 -1.19 -6.63
CA PRO A 12 0.59 -1.18 -8.08
C PRO A 12 -0.81 -1.39 -8.68
N ASN A 13 -1.20 -0.56 -9.64
CA ASN A 13 -2.49 -0.60 -10.30
C ASN A 13 -2.35 -0.34 -11.82
N PRO A 14 -2.44 -1.40 -12.66
CA PRO A 14 -2.35 -1.25 -14.13
C PRO A 14 -3.53 -0.48 -14.74
N GLY A 15 -4.58 -0.18 -13.96
CA GLY A 15 -5.67 0.69 -14.37
C GLY A 15 -5.27 2.16 -14.51
N GLN A 16 -4.22 2.63 -13.82
CA GLN A 16 -3.64 3.98 -13.96
C GLN A 16 -4.70 5.10 -14.02
N GLN A 17 -5.69 5.03 -13.13
CA GLN A 17 -6.93 5.81 -13.24
C GLN A 17 -6.78 7.29 -12.85
N ASP A 18 -5.58 7.70 -12.47
CA ASP A 18 -5.24 9.04 -11.98
C ASP A 18 -4.60 9.96 -13.04
N ASN A 19 -4.53 9.51 -14.30
CA ASN A 19 -3.97 10.25 -15.44
C ASN A 19 -2.51 10.70 -15.23
N LEU A 20 -1.71 9.88 -14.55
CA LEU A 20 -0.26 10.10 -14.40
C LEU A 20 0.55 9.23 -15.35
N GLU A 21 1.83 9.57 -15.53
CA GLU A 21 2.79 8.72 -16.22
C GLU A 21 3.34 7.66 -15.26
N TYR A 22 3.13 6.40 -15.61
CA TYR A 22 3.65 5.25 -14.87
C TYR A 22 4.88 4.67 -15.56
N PRO A 23 5.83 4.08 -14.81
CA PRO A 23 7.02 3.47 -15.37
C PRO A 23 6.72 2.21 -16.21
N SER A 24 5.57 1.55 -15.99
CA SER A 24 5.19 0.34 -16.69
C SER A 24 3.68 0.07 -16.62
N LYS A 25 3.17 -0.66 -17.62
CA LYS A 25 1.82 -1.25 -17.62
C LYS A 25 1.80 -2.69 -17.10
N VAL A 26 2.96 -3.28 -16.83
CA VAL A 26 3.04 -4.62 -16.22
C VAL A 26 2.47 -4.52 -14.80
N PRO A 27 1.55 -5.41 -14.37
CA PRO A 27 0.74 -5.20 -13.16
C PRO A 27 1.53 -4.91 -11.88
N ASP A 28 2.61 -5.64 -11.62
CA ASP A 28 3.47 -5.48 -10.44
C ASP A 28 4.39 -4.25 -10.50
N MET A 29 4.63 -3.72 -11.70
CA MET A 29 5.47 -2.55 -11.95
C MET A 29 4.67 -1.26 -12.16
N SER A 30 3.33 -1.30 -12.01
CA SER A 30 2.45 -0.16 -12.28
C SER A 30 2.22 0.70 -11.04
N TYR A 31 3.30 1.27 -10.50
CA TYR A 31 3.30 2.13 -9.31
C TYR A 31 4.10 3.41 -9.55
N VAL A 32 3.64 4.52 -8.98
CA VAL A 32 4.37 5.78 -8.97
C VAL A 32 4.25 6.46 -7.60
N ASP A 33 5.37 6.87 -7.03
CA ASP A 33 5.41 7.62 -5.76
C ASP A 33 5.21 9.12 -6.04
N ASP A 34 3.96 9.51 -6.32
CA ASP A 34 3.53 10.90 -6.44
C ASP A 34 2.29 11.12 -5.57
N THR A 35 2.22 12.26 -4.88
CA THR A 35 1.06 12.69 -4.09
C THR A 35 -0.25 12.77 -4.87
N LYS A 36 -0.19 12.92 -6.19
CA LYS A 36 -1.35 12.93 -7.09
C LYS A 36 -1.79 11.53 -7.49
N SER A 37 -0.99 10.49 -7.21
CA SER A 37 -1.28 9.14 -7.66
C SER A 37 -2.29 8.45 -6.76
N TYR A 38 -3.54 8.89 -6.83
CA TYR A 38 -4.59 8.27 -6.02
C TYR A 38 -4.90 6.83 -6.44
N ALA A 39 -4.55 6.43 -7.67
CA ALA A 39 -4.82 5.09 -8.17
C ALA A 39 -3.81 4.05 -7.67
N SER A 40 -2.62 4.46 -7.20
CA SER A 40 -1.58 3.53 -6.71
C SER A 40 -0.94 3.89 -5.36
N ASN A 41 -0.95 5.16 -4.96
CA ASN A 41 -0.22 5.68 -3.80
C ASN A 41 -1.12 6.38 -2.75
N GLU A 42 -2.45 6.28 -2.87
CA GLU A 42 -3.36 6.73 -1.80
C GLU A 42 -3.31 5.79 -0.60
N ILE A 43 -3.77 6.26 0.56
CA ILE A 43 -3.98 5.47 1.77
C ILE A 43 -5.48 5.30 2.05
N ALA A 44 -5.86 4.19 2.69
CA ALA A 44 -7.25 3.98 3.07
C ALA A 44 -7.35 3.14 4.35
N ILE A 45 -8.40 3.39 5.15
CA ILE A 45 -8.61 2.72 6.44
C ILE A 45 -8.79 1.20 6.28
N ASN A 46 -9.38 0.73 5.18
CA ASN A 46 -9.61 -0.68 4.92
C ASN A 46 -8.32 -1.43 4.57
N TRP A 47 -7.36 -0.80 3.90
CA TRP A 47 -6.04 -1.40 3.67
C TRP A 47 -5.25 -1.53 4.98
N ASN A 48 -5.26 -0.46 5.79
CA ASN A 48 -4.58 -0.45 7.08
C ASN A 48 -5.22 -1.42 8.09
N ALA A 49 -6.55 -1.58 8.08
CA ALA A 49 -7.23 -2.54 8.95
C ALA A 49 -6.79 -3.99 8.68
N ALA A 50 -6.72 -4.39 7.41
CA ALA A 50 -6.26 -5.72 7.03
C ALA A 50 -4.78 -5.95 7.39
N PHE A 51 -3.94 -4.94 7.13
CA PHE A 51 -2.51 -5.01 7.47
C PHE A 51 -2.27 -5.09 8.98
N ALA A 52 -2.98 -4.27 9.77
CA ALA A 52 -2.90 -4.32 11.22
C ALA A 52 -3.31 -5.69 11.77
N TYR A 53 -4.39 -6.29 11.24
CA TYR A 53 -4.80 -7.64 11.63
C TYR A 53 -3.73 -8.68 11.32
N LEU A 54 -3.16 -8.66 10.11
CA LEU A 54 -2.11 -9.60 9.69
C LEU A 54 -0.87 -9.52 10.59
N VAL A 55 -0.34 -8.32 10.79
CA VAL A 55 0.90 -8.12 11.57
C VAL A 55 0.69 -8.54 13.02
N ASN A 56 -0.44 -8.19 13.64
CA ASN A 56 -0.75 -8.64 15.00
C ASN A 56 -0.98 -10.15 15.08
N GLY A 57 -1.54 -10.77 14.03
CA GLY A 57 -1.69 -12.23 13.96
C GLY A 57 -0.33 -12.95 13.90
N ILE A 58 0.60 -12.44 13.10
CA ILE A 58 1.98 -12.97 13.04
C ILE A 58 2.67 -12.82 14.40
N GLU A 59 2.58 -11.64 15.00
CA GLU A 59 3.16 -11.35 16.33
C GLU A 59 2.58 -12.29 17.41
N ALA A 60 1.27 -12.53 17.40
CA ALA A 60 0.64 -13.43 18.36
C ALA A 60 1.08 -14.89 18.19
N ILE A 61 1.38 -15.34 16.97
CA ILE A 61 1.89 -16.68 16.69
C ILE A 61 3.35 -16.80 17.13
N GLU A 62 4.18 -15.81 16.81
CA GLU A 62 5.60 -15.78 17.19
C GLU A 62 5.77 -15.86 18.71
N ASN A 63 4.94 -15.13 19.46
CA ASN A 63 4.92 -15.16 20.92
C ASN A 63 4.42 -16.49 21.53
N GLN A 64 3.89 -17.43 20.73
CA GLN A 64 3.53 -18.78 21.19
C GLN A 64 4.64 -19.81 20.94
N VAL A 65 5.55 -19.52 20.01
CA VAL A 65 6.65 -20.41 19.63
C VAL A 65 7.89 -20.14 20.50
N ASN A 66 8.06 -18.90 20.94
CA ASN A 66 9.10 -18.48 21.89
C ASN A 66 8.66 -18.60 23.34
#